data_AF-A0AA40G2I3-F1
#
_entry.id   AF-A0AA40G2I3-F1
#
_cell.length_a   1.000
_cell.length_b   1.000
_cell.length_c   1.000
_cell.angle_alpha   90.00
_cell.angle_beta   90.00
_cell.angle_gamma   90.00
#
_symmetry.space_group_name_H-M   'P 1'
#
loop_
_entity.id
_entity.type
_entity.pdbx_description
1 polymer ?
#
loop_
_entity_poly.entity_id
_entity_poly.type
_entity_poly.pdbx_seq_one_letter_code
_entity_poly.pdbx_strand_id
1 'polypeptide(L)'
;MTGFTESALVKRLMDLNPSQQSIQTLSLWLIHHRKHHPTIVKVWFKEMCKVKDNRKLMFMYLANDVIQNSKKKGPEFGKEFETVLPKAFEHMKGFDEKTRERLNRLLQIWEERGVYDKLQIAEFKAAFTDTSKESGAQPPKKKFKSDIEKVKKDKKERKKSETEVEVDGTKELHVTLSPRTPAGDPPETEELIKALMDLENTASSDAGVRERIASLPPEVSEVSLLANLADRAAADQLSVAVNEAAALLADYNGRLQAEMEDRRRLLTMLRDYTLAQRQLLQQAQATLEDYKEKLKKVCTVRSEVKSHISNLPDLTQLPDVTGGLAPLPSAGDLFSMH
;
A
#
# COMPACT_ATOMS: atom_id res chain seq x y z
N MET A 1 -7.26 -11.79 22.15
CA MET A 1 -7.53 -10.61 21.29
C MET A 1 -7.81 -9.41 22.20
N THR A 2 -7.04 -8.34 22.11
CA THR A 2 -7.32 -7.10 22.86
C THR A 2 -8.52 -6.40 22.22
N GLY A 3 -9.54 -6.07 23.03
CA GLY A 3 -10.73 -5.35 22.55
C GLY A 3 -10.42 -3.91 22.14
N PHE A 4 -11.25 -3.34 21.27
CA PHE A 4 -11.15 -1.92 20.91
C PHE A 4 -11.66 -1.05 22.07
N THR A 5 -10.87 -0.06 22.48
CA THR A 5 -11.26 1.00 23.41
C THR A 5 -10.65 2.32 22.96
N GLU A 6 -11.33 3.44 23.24
CA GLU A 6 -10.83 4.78 22.89
C GLU A 6 -9.49 5.08 23.58
N SER A 7 -9.31 4.66 24.83
CA SER A 7 -8.06 4.84 25.59
C SER A 7 -6.89 4.07 24.97
N ALA A 8 -7.12 2.86 24.46
CA ALA A 8 -6.11 2.10 23.74
C ALA A 8 -5.72 2.79 22.42
N LEU A 9 -6.68 3.38 21.71
CA LEU A 9 -6.41 4.16 20.51
C LEU A 9 -5.57 5.40 20.81
N VAL A 10 -5.94 6.18 21.85
CA VAL A 10 -5.16 7.36 22.26
C VAL A 10 -3.73 6.97 22.63
N LYS A 11 -3.53 5.91 23.41
CA LYS A 11 -2.20 5.43 23.78
C LYS A 11 -1.36 5.07 22.54
N ARG A 12 -1.94 4.32 21.61
CA ARG A 12 -1.27 3.95 20.35
C ARG A 12 -0.97 5.16 19.46
N LEU A 13 -1.85 6.16 19.43
CA LEU A 13 -1.59 7.43 18.74
C LEU A 13 -0.49 8.23 19.43
N MET A 14 -0.33 8.14 20.76
CA MET A 14 0.78 8.75 21.50
C MET A 14 2.12 8.08 21.23
N ASP A 15 2.11 6.75 21.04
CA ASP A 15 3.30 5.97 20.72
C ASP A 15 3.66 5.98 19.21
N LEU A 16 2.83 6.62 18.39
CA LEU A 16 3.05 6.75 16.94
C LEU A 16 4.33 7.54 16.66
N ASN A 17 5.21 6.93 15.85
CA ASN A 17 6.49 7.48 15.46
C ASN A 17 6.63 7.48 13.91
N PRO A 18 7.64 8.16 13.35
CA PRO A 18 7.72 8.37 11.90
C PRO A 18 8.18 7.12 11.12
N SER A 19 8.48 6.00 11.79
CA SER A 19 8.84 4.77 11.10
C SER A 19 7.64 4.19 10.36
N GLN A 20 7.90 3.67 9.16
CA GLN A 20 6.87 3.00 8.35
C GLN A 20 6.21 1.87 9.13
N GLN A 21 6.98 1.11 9.92
CA GLN A 21 6.48 -0.01 10.72
C GLN A 21 5.47 0.46 11.78
N SER A 22 5.74 1.58 12.47
CA SER A 22 4.83 2.15 13.47
C SER A 22 3.49 2.53 12.83
N ILE A 23 3.54 3.22 11.69
CA ILE A 23 2.35 3.66 10.94
C ILE A 23 1.54 2.45 10.44
N GLN A 24 2.20 1.47 9.81
CA GLN A 24 1.54 0.28 9.26
C GLN A 24 0.94 -0.62 10.35
N THR A 25 1.67 -0.82 11.45
CA THR A 25 1.19 -1.64 12.58
C THR A 25 -0.07 -1.02 13.19
N LEU A 26 -0.09 0.30 13.37
CA LEU A 26 -1.27 0.99 13.86
C LEU A 26 -2.40 0.95 12.84
N SER A 27 -2.12 1.23 11.56
CA SER A 27 -3.08 1.17 10.46
C SER A 27 -3.79 -0.19 10.39
N LEU A 28 -3.04 -1.29 10.42
CA LEU A 28 -3.60 -2.64 10.40
C LEU A 28 -4.51 -2.92 11.60
N TRP A 29 -4.11 -2.45 12.79
CA TRP A 29 -4.94 -2.56 13.99
C TRP A 29 -6.24 -1.76 13.85
N LEU A 30 -6.21 -0.55 13.28
CA LEU A 30 -7.42 0.25 13.02
C LEU A 30 -8.35 -0.44 12.01
N ILE A 31 -7.79 -1.00 10.94
CA ILE A 31 -8.54 -1.73 9.90
C ILE A 31 -9.18 -3.00 10.48
N HIS A 32 -8.47 -3.72 11.35
CA HIS A 32 -9.02 -4.88 12.06
C HIS A 32 -10.25 -4.49 12.90
N HIS A 33 -10.22 -3.31 13.53
CA HIS A 33 -11.32 -2.77 14.33
C HIS A 33 -12.26 -1.84 13.54
N ARG A 34 -12.38 -2.00 12.21
CA ARG A 34 -13.21 -1.15 11.33
C ARG A 34 -14.66 -0.98 11.75
N LYS A 35 -15.25 -1.91 12.52
CA LYS A 35 -16.61 -1.76 13.09
C LYS A 35 -16.76 -0.49 13.94
N HIS A 36 -15.64 0.05 14.43
CA HIS A 36 -15.57 1.28 15.20
C HIS A 36 -15.04 2.46 14.39
N HIS A 37 -15.13 2.43 13.04
CA HIS A 37 -14.61 3.50 12.16
C HIS A 37 -15.06 4.93 12.57
N PRO A 38 -16.32 5.20 13.00
CA PRO A 38 -16.71 6.57 13.36
C PRO A 38 -15.96 7.05 14.59
N THR A 39 -15.86 6.19 15.61
CA THR A 39 -15.12 6.48 16.84
C THR A 39 -13.62 6.64 16.57
N ILE A 40 -13.05 5.80 15.70
CA ILE A 40 -11.63 5.85 15.33
C ILE A 40 -11.30 7.20 14.69
N VAL A 41 -12.07 7.62 13.67
CA VAL A 41 -11.83 8.87 12.94
C VAL A 41 -12.04 10.08 13.84
N LYS A 42 -13.07 10.06 14.69
CA LYS A 42 -13.32 11.10 15.70
C LYS A 42 -12.15 11.27 16.68
N VAL A 43 -11.64 10.16 17.22
CA VAL A 43 -10.50 10.20 18.16
C VAL A 43 -9.21 10.61 17.43
N TRP A 44 -8.97 10.11 16.22
CA TRP A 44 -7.85 10.53 15.39
C TRP A 44 -7.85 12.05 15.17
N PHE A 45 -8.99 12.63 14.79
CA PHE A 45 -9.10 14.07 14.57
C PHE A 45 -8.87 14.87 15.86
N LYS A 46 -9.50 14.44 16.96
CA LYS A 46 -9.33 15.08 18.27
C LYS A 46 -7.87 15.09 18.74
N GLU A 47 -7.15 13.98 18.57
CA GLU A 47 -5.73 13.90 18.96
C GLU A 47 -4.82 14.64 17.98
N MET A 48 -5.14 14.65 16.68
CA MET A 48 -4.40 15.43 15.68
C MET A 48 -4.42 16.94 15.99
N CYS A 49 -5.58 17.48 16.42
CA CYS A 49 -5.69 18.88 16.82
C CYS A 49 -4.86 19.25 18.06
N LYS A 50 -4.51 18.29 18.92
CA LYS A 50 -3.75 18.52 20.17
C LYS A 50 -2.23 18.46 19.99
N VAL A 51 -1.75 17.78 18.96
CA VAL A 51 -0.31 17.54 18.78
C VAL A 51 0.39 18.70 18.05
N LYS A 52 1.68 18.87 18.33
CA LYS A 52 2.53 19.88 17.66
C LYS A 52 2.67 19.58 16.17
N ASP A 53 3.00 20.61 15.40
CA ASP A 53 2.97 20.58 13.93
C ASP A 53 3.78 19.43 13.30
N ASN A 54 5.02 19.21 13.75
CA ASN A 54 5.86 18.08 13.27
C ASN A 54 5.18 16.70 13.40
N ARG A 55 4.23 16.58 14.32
CA ARG A 55 3.50 15.34 14.62
C ARG A 55 2.24 15.18 13.78
N LYS A 56 1.59 16.28 13.38
CA LYS A 56 0.35 16.24 12.55
C LYS A 56 0.61 15.57 11.19
N LEU A 57 1.79 15.76 10.60
CA LEU A 57 2.17 15.07 9.36
C LEU A 57 2.16 13.53 9.51
N MET A 58 2.58 13.01 10.67
CA MET A 58 2.51 11.56 10.93
C MET A 58 1.06 11.06 11.02
N PHE A 59 0.16 11.86 11.59
CA PHE A 59 -1.27 11.56 11.62
C PHE A 59 -1.85 11.50 10.21
N MET A 60 -1.39 12.38 9.31
CA MET A 60 -1.79 12.36 7.89
C MET A 60 -1.25 11.14 7.15
N TYR A 61 -0.02 10.71 7.43
CA TYR A 61 0.49 9.45 6.87
C TYR A 61 -0.26 8.22 7.38
N LEU A 62 -0.68 8.22 8.65
CA LEU A 62 -1.56 7.18 9.18
C LEU A 62 -2.91 7.19 8.49
N ALA A 63 -3.55 8.36 8.35
CA ALA A 63 -4.83 8.48 7.65
C ALA A 63 -4.70 7.98 6.19
N ASN A 64 -3.63 8.35 5.51
CA ASN A 64 -3.34 7.87 4.16
C ASN A 64 -3.25 6.33 4.11
N ASP A 65 -2.47 5.72 4.99
CA ASP A 65 -2.30 4.26 5.01
C ASP A 65 -3.61 3.54 5.34
N VAL A 66 -4.39 4.05 6.30
CA VAL A 66 -5.70 3.49 6.67
C VAL A 66 -6.71 3.61 5.53
N ILE A 67 -6.85 4.79 4.92
CA ILE A 67 -7.82 5.02 3.83
C ILE A 67 -7.50 4.13 2.63
N GLN A 68 -6.23 4.03 2.25
CA GLN A 68 -5.82 3.23 1.09
C GLN A 68 -5.96 1.72 1.35
N ASN A 69 -5.52 1.24 2.51
CA ASN A 69 -5.54 -0.21 2.81
C ASN A 69 -6.95 -0.70 3.22
N SER A 70 -7.80 0.17 3.76
CA SER A 70 -9.19 -0.19 4.09
C SER A 70 -10.09 -0.32 2.85
N LYS A 71 -9.75 0.32 1.72
CA LYS A 71 -10.53 0.26 0.45
C LYS A 71 -10.81 -1.17 -0.03
N LYS A 72 -9.90 -2.12 0.26
CA LYS A 72 -10.06 -3.56 -0.05
C LYS A 72 -11.11 -4.26 0.85
N LYS A 73 -11.45 -3.69 2.00
CA LYS A 73 -12.40 -4.24 2.98
C LYS A 73 -13.75 -3.52 2.93
N GLY A 74 -13.77 -2.22 2.62
CA GLY A 74 -14.98 -1.43 2.43
C GLY A 74 -14.70 0.09 2.41
N PRO A 75 -15.68 0.92 2.00
CA PRO A 75 -15.51 2.36 1.86
C PRO A 75 -15.71 3.14 3.18
N GLU A 76 -15.91 2.46 4.32
CA GLU A 76 -16.39 3.08 5.56
C GLU A 76 -15.41 4.14 6.09
N PHE A 77 -14.11 3.81 6.09
CA PHE A 77 -13.08 4.77 6.50
C PHE A 77 -12.95 5.94 5.52
N GLY A 78 -13.01 5.70 4.20
CA GLY A 78 -12.92 6.77 3.21
C GLY A 78 -14.02 7.82 3.40
N LYS A 79 -15.27 7.37 3.55
CA LYS A 79 -16.43 8.26 3.79
C LYS A 79 -16.33 9.00 5.11
N GLU A 80 -15.88 8.34 6.17
CA GLU A 80 -15.77 8.96 7.49
C GLU A 80 -14.65 10.01 7.53
N PHE A 81 -13.48 9.69 6.94
CA PHE A 81 -12.36 10.61 6.84
C PHE A 81 -12.70 11.85 6.00
N GLU A 82 -13.47 11.69 4.93
CA GLU A 82 -13.97 12.80 4.10
C GLU A 82 -14.59 13.92 4.94
N THR A 83 -15.37 13.58 5.97
CA THR A 83 -16.07 14.57 6.81
C THR A 83 -15.14 15.40 7.71
N VAL A 84 -13.95 14.87 8.04
CA VAL A 84 -13.00 15.51 8.96
C VAL A 84 -11.77 16.09 8.27
N LEU A 85 -11.44 15.62 7.06
CA LEU A 85 -10.26 16.03 6.31
C LEU A 85 -10.21 17.54 6.00
N PRO A 86 -11.29 18.22 5.57
CA PRO A 86 -11.26 19.67 5.35
C PRO A 86 -10.81 20.45 6.60
N LYS A 87 -11.36 20.09 7.76
CA LYS A 87 -11.00 20.69 9.05
C LYS A 87 -9.58 20.32 9.47
N ALA A 88 -9.12 19.12 9.12
CA ALA A 88 -7.77 18.66 9.41
C ALA A 88 -6.73 19.44 8.62
N PHE A 89 -6.98 19.64 7.32
CA PHE A 89 -6.16 20.48 6.45
C PHE A 89 -6.14 21.93 6.92
N GLU A 90 -7.27 22.49 7.34
CA GLU A 90 -7.31 23.84 7.89
C GLU A 90 -6.39 24.04 9.10
N HIS A 91 -6.29 23.05 10.00
CA HIS A 91 -5.39 23.08 11.16
C HIS A 91 -3.90 23.00 10.82
N MET A 92 -3.56 22.83 9.55
CA MET A 92 -2.20 22.74 9.06
C MET A 92 -1.80 23.92 8.15
N LYS A 93 -2.68 24.90 7.88
CA LYS A 93 -2.40 26.04 6.97
C LYS A 93 -1.04 26.74 7.22
N GLY A 94 -0.64 26.88 8.49
CA GLY A 94 0.59 27.56 8.92
C GLY A 94 1.91 26.77 8.79
N PHE A 95 1.92 25.63 8.10
CA PHE A 95 3.11 24.79 7.96
C PHE A 95 4.12 25.33 6.94
N ASP A 96 5.36 24.84 7.02
CA ASP A 96 6.43 25.15 6.10
C ASP A 96 6.20 24.57 4.69
N GLU A 97 6.82 25.18 3.68
CA GLU A 97 6.65 24.82 2.27
C GLU A 97 6.96 23.34 2.01
N LYS A 98 7.95 22.77 2.70
CA LYS A 98 8.32 21.36 2.56
C LYS A 98 7.23 20.41 3.05
N THR A 99 6.51 20.75 4.12
CA THR A 99 5.40 19.93 4.59
C THR A 99 4.18 20.11 3.70
N ARG A 100 3.96 21.31 3.17
CA ARG A 100 2.92 21.59 2.17
C ARG A 100 3.12 20.76 0.89
N GLU A 101 4.33 20.66 0.38
CA GLU A 101 4.64 19.79 -0.77
C GLU A 101 4.31 18.31 -0.47
N ARG A 102 4.61 17.83 0.74
CA ARG A 102 4.30 16.44 1.14
C ARG A 102 2.80 16.21 1.24
N LEU A 103 2.04 17.18 1.76
CA LEU A 103 0.57 17.12 1.84
C LEU A 103 -0.06 17.19 0.43
N ASN A 104 0.45 18.05 -0.45
CA ASN A 104 0.02 18.11 -1.85
C ASN A 104 0.28 16.79 -2.58
N ARG A 105 1.43 16.15 -2.32
CA ARG A 105 1.72 14.82 -2.84
C ARG A 105 0.74 13.77 -2.33
N LEU A 106 0.32 13.82 -1.06
CA LEU A 106 -0.72 12.92 -0.54
C LEU A 106 -2.05 13.10 -1.27
N LEU A 107 -2.47 14.35 -1.50
CA LEU A 107 -3.70 14.67 -2.26
C LEU A 107 -3.62 14.17 -3.70
N GLN A 108 -2.47 14.33 -4.35
CA GLN A 108 -2.24 13.79 -5.69
C GLN A 108 -2.32 12.26 -5.71
N ILE A 109 -1.75 11.58 -4.71
CA ILE A 109 -1.85 10.11 -4.60
C ILE A 109 -3.31 9.68 -4.43
N TRP A 110 -4.11 10.43 -3.65
CA TRP A 110 -5.54 10.13 -3.50
C TRP A 110 -6.33 10.32 -4.80
N GLU A 111 -5.98 11.32 -5.60
CA GLU A 111 -6.56 11.54 -6.94
C GLU A 111 -6.16 10.40 -7.90
N GLU A 112 -4.87 10.08 -8.00
CA GLU A 112 -4.34 9.02 -8.88
C GLU A 112 -4.90 7.63 -8.55
N ARG A 113 -5.14 7.34 -7.27
CA ARG A 113 -5.68 6.06 -6.78
C ARG A 113 -7.22 6.04 -6.73
N GLY A 114 -7.88 7.11 -7.17
CA GLY A 114 -9.34 7.25 -7.14
C GLY A 114 -9.91 7.02 -5.73
N VAL A 115 -9.25 7.57 -4.72
CA VAL A 115 -9.71 7.54 -3.32
C VAL A 115 -10.81 8.60 -3.12
N TYR A 116 -10.60 9.78 -3.71
CA TYR A 116 -11.55 10.88 -3.75
C TYR A 116 -11.61 11.43 -5.17
N ASP A 117 -12.75 12.01 -5.55
CA ASP A 117 -12.97 12.63 -6.85
C ASP A 117 -12.33 14.03 -6.92
N LYS A 118 -12.15 14.56 -8.13
CA LYS A 118 -11.46 15.83 -8.39
C LYS A 118 -12.04 17.01 -7.63
N LEU A 119 -13.37 17.03 -7.43
CA LEU A 119 -14.06 18.08 -6.67
C LEU A 119 -13.67 18.04 -5.17
N GLN A 120 -13.60 16.85 -4.58
CA GLN A 120 -13.22 16.66 -3.18
C GLN A 120 -11.74 17.00 -2.97
N ILE A 121 -10.87 16.58 -3.89
CA ILE A 121 -9.44 16.94 -3.85
C ILE A 121 -9.25 18.46 -3.97
N ALA A 122 -10.04 19.14 -4.82
CA ALA A 122 -10.02 20.59 -4.95
C ALA A 122 -10.46 21.28 -3.64
N GLU A 123 -11.49 20.77 -2.96
CA GLU A 123 -11.93 21.27 -1.66
C GLU A 123 -10.84 21.12 -0.59
N PHE A 124 -10.18 19.96 -0.53
CA PHE A 124 -9.07 19.74 0.42
C PHE A 124 -7.86 20.64 0.12
N LYS A 125 -7.55 20.88 -1.16
CA LYS A 125 -6.50 21.84 -1.56
C LYS A 125 -6.87 23.26 -1.13
N ALA A 126 -8.11 23.70 -1.41
CA ALA A 126 -8.60 25.02 -1.04
C ALA A 126 -8.62 25.24 0.48
N ALA A 127 -8.89 24.20 1.27
CA ALA A 127 -8.85 24.25 2.73
C ALA A 127 -7.44 24.44 3.30
N PHE A 128 -6.38 24.35 2.50
CA PHE A 128 -4.98 24.44 2.95
C PHE A 128 -4.14 25.49 2.21
N THR A 129 -4.56 25.95 1.04
CA THR A 129 -3.92 27.06 0.32
C THR A 129 -4.50 28.40 0.75
N ASP A 130 -3.68 29.31 1.24
CA ASP A 130 -4.10 30.69 1.49
C ASP A 130 -4.57 31.35 0.19
N THR A 131 -5.84 31.75 0.13
CA THR A 131 -6.41 32.59 -0.94
C THR A 131 -5.91 34.04 -0.86
N SER A 132 -4.64 34.25 -0.54
CA SER A 132 -4.00 35.56 -0.48
C SER A 132 -2.66 35.55 -1.20
N LYS A 133 -2.70 35.32 -2.52
CA LYS A 133 -1.69 35.79 -3.49
C LYS A 133 -2.13 35.48 -4.93
N GLU A 134 -3.09 36.24 -5.43
CA GLU A 134 -3.26 36.42 -6.87
C GLU A 134 -3.83 37.83 -7.17
N SER A 135 -2.93 38.76 -7.47
CA SER A 135 -3.23 39.94 -8.27
C SER A 135 -1.91 40.46 -8.86
N GLY A 136 -1.68 40.22 -10.15
CA GLY A 136 -0.57 40.85 -10.87
C GLY A 136 -0.10 40.15 -12.15
N ALA A 137 -0.88 40.28 -13.22
CA ALA A 137 -0.48 40.46 -14.63
C ALA A 137 0.73 39.67 -15.21
N GLN A 138 0.45 38.84 -16.23
CA GLN A 138 1.37 38.51 -17.35
C GLN A 138 1.61 39.75 -18.26
N PRO A 139 2.42 39.76 -19.38
CA PRO A 139 3.17 38.69 -20.13
C PRO A 139 4.57 39.19 -20.69
N PRO A 140 5.14 38.76 -21.86
CA PRO A 140 5.51 37.42 -22.41
C PRO A 140 6.98 37.35 -22.97
N LYS A 141 7.51 36.15 -23.33
CA LYS A 141 8.11 35.83 -24.68
C LYS A 141 8.93 34.50 -24.79
N LYS A 142 8.49 33.67 -25.76
CA LYS A 142 9.22 33.02 -26.89
C LYS A 142 10.32 31.93 -26.72
N LYS A 143 9.98 30.78 -27.33
CA LYS A 143 10.69 29.96 -28.36
C LYS A 143 11.78 28.92 -27.97
N PHE A 144 11.43 27.65 -28.25
CA PHE A 144 12.16 26.58 -28.98
C PHE A 144 13.72 26.59 -29.02
N LYS A 145 14.36 25.51 -28.54
CA LYS A 145 14.95 24.42 -29.35
C LYS A 145 15.62 23.33 -28.50
N SER A 146 15.63 22.14 -29.08
CA SER A 146 16.26 20.87 -28.69
C SER A 146 17.78 20.94 -28.49
N ASP A 147 18.33 20.12 -27.59
CA ASP A 147 19.48 19.25 -27.91
C ASP A 147 19.67 18.13 -26.88
N ILE A 148 20.12 16.99 -27.43
CA ILE A 148 20.38 15.69 -26.82
C ILE A 148 21.80 15.66 -26.20
N GLU A 149 21.99 14.75 -25.24
CA GLU A 149 23.26 14.16 -24.78
C GLU A 149 24.12 14.87 -23.70
N LYS A 150 24.09 14.32 -22.48
CA LYS A 150 25.19 13.48 -21.91
C LYS A 150 24.90 13.11 -20.46
N VAL A 151 24.43 11.87 -20.25
CA VAL A 151 24.37 11.23 -18.93
C VAL A 151 25.80 10.87 -18.51
N LYS A 152 26.36 11.63 -17.57
CA LYS A 152 27.53 11.19 -16.80
C LYS A 152 27.07 10.36 -15.60
N LYS A 153 27.49 9.11 -15.69
CA LYS A 153 27.46 8.03 -14.71
C LYS A 153 28.23 8.47 -13.45
N ASP A 154 27.53 8.63 -12.33
CA ASP A 154 28.17 8.60 -11.01
C ASP A 154 27.56 7.49 -10.16
N LYS A 155 28.42 6.50 -9.94
CA LYS A 155 28.22 5.24 -9.26
C LYS A 155 28.33 5.51 -7.76
N LYS A 156 27.22 5.80 -7.07
CA LYS A 156 27.21 5.91 -5.61
C LYS A 156 26.78 4.57 -5.01
N GLU A 157 27.79 3.80 -4.59
CA GLU A 157 27.65 2.60 -3.76
C GLU A 157 26.68 2.87 -2.60
N ARG A 158 25.58 2.09 -2.54
CA ARG A 158 24.64 2.13 -1.43
C ARG A 158 24.84 0.88 -0.57
N LYS A 159 25.33 1.17 0.64
CA LYS A 159 25.51 0.28 1.79
C LYS A 159 24.34 -0.70 1.97
N LYS A 160 24.69 -1.98 2.14
CA LYS A 160 23.91 -2.99 2.87
C LYS A 160 23.38 -2.36 4.17
N SER A 161 22.07 -2.36 4.38
CA SER A 161 21.48 -2.14 5.69
C SER A 161 20.93 -3.47 6.20
N GLU A 162 21.84 -4.35 6.60
CA GLU A 162 21.52 -5.40 7.57
C GLU A 162 21.23 -4.69 8.90
N THR A 163 20.02 -4.85 9.43
CA THR A 163 19.68 -4.31 10.74
C THR A 163 19.68 -5.49 11.70
N GLU A 164 20.78 -5.67 12.42
CA GLU A 164 20.84 -6.56 13.58
C GLU A 164 20.21 -5.84 14.77
N VAL A 165 19.22 -6.49 15.41
CA VAL A 165 18.72 -6.07 16.73
C VAL A 165 18.81 -7.28 17.64
N GLU A 166 19.62 -7.15 18.68
CA GLU A 166 19.83 -8.14 19.73
C GLU A 166 18.86 -7.86 20.87
N VAL A 167 17.99 -8.82 21.18
CA VAL A 167 17.26 -8.88 22.44
C VAL A 167 17.33 -10.32 22.94
N ASP A 168 17.99 -10.49 24.08
CA ASP A 168 18.08 -11.75 24.84
C ASP A 168 18.70 -12.94 24.08
N GLY A 169 19.88 -12.73 23.49
CA GLY A 169 20.77 -13.79 23.01
C GLY A 169 20.26 -14.63 21.83
N THR A 170 19.07 -14.35 21.30
CA THR A 170 18.45 -15.17 20.24
C THR A 170 18.08 -14.30 19.05
N LYS A 171 18.80 -14.46 17.93
CA LYS A 171 18.55 -13.73 16.68
C LYS A 171 17.18 -14.14 16.10
N GLU A 172 16.16 -13.28 16.20
CA GLU A 172 14.87 -13.48 15.54
C GLU A 172 14.73 -12.60 14.29
N LEU A 173 14.92 -13.21 13.13
CA LEU A 173 14.61 -12.64 11.82
C LEU A 173 13.09 -12.55 11.65
N HIS A 174 12.49 -11.40 11.94
CA HIS A 174 11.13 -11.10 11.51
C HIS A 174 11.13 -10.76 10.01
N VAL A 175 11.09 -11.80 9.17
CA VAL A 175 10.83 -11.65 7.72
C VAL A 175 9.33 -11.35 7.56
N THR A 176 8.99 -10.08 7.37
CA THR A 176 7.67 -9.74 6.84
C THR A 176 7.63 -10.19 5.38
N LEU A 177 6.87 -11.25 5.08
CA LEU A 177 6.58 -11.75 3.73
C LEU A 177 5.64 -10.80 2.94
N SER A 178 5.88 -9.50 3.06
CA SER A 178 5.37 -8.49 2.14
C SER A 178 6.53 -8.11 1.23
N PRO A 179 6.41 -8.23 -0.10
CA PRO A 179 7.48 -7.86 -1.01
C PRO A 179 7.82 -6.39 -0.78
N ARG A 180 9.06 -6.12 -0.42
CA ARG A 180 9.61 -4.78 -0.55
C ARG A 180 10.99 -4.89 -1.17
N THR A 181 11.30 -3.86 -1.95
CA THR A 181 12.62 -3.43 -2.48
C THR A 181 13.01 -4.03 -3.82
N PRO A 182 13.88 -3.37 -4.62
CA PRO A 182 14.22 -1.95 -4.87
C PRO A 182 14.28 -1.59 -6.40
N ALA A 183 14.77 -0.39 -6.77
CA ALA A 183 14.77 0.15 -8.14
C ALA A 183 15.25 -0.84 -9.24
N GLY A 184 14.32 -1.18 -10.15
CA GLY A 184 14.40 -2.32 -11.08
C GLY A 184 13.30 -3.36 -10.86
N ASP A 185 12.35 -3.07 -9.95
CA ASP A 185 11.36 -4.01 -9.45
C ASP A 185 10.37 -4.55 -10.51
N PRO A 186 9.98 -5.83 -10.41
CA PRO A 186 8.82 -6.39 -11.09
C PRO A 186 7.56 -5.59 -10.75
N PRO A 187 6.55 -5.58 -11.64
CA PRO A 187 5.36 -4.75 -11.47
C PRO A 187 4.68 -5.03 -10.14
N GLU A 188 4.19 -3.98 -9.47
CA GLU A 188 3.38 -4.17 -8.27
C GLU A 188 2.16 -5.02 -8.65
N THR A 189 1.65 -5.84 -7.72
CA THR A 189 0.48 -6.70 -7.99
C THR A 189 -0.70 -5.88 -8.54
N GLU A 190 -0.88 -4.65 -8.05
CA GLU A 190 -1.94 -3.74 -8.51
C GLU A 190 -1.70 -3.24 -9.94
N GLU A 191 -0.45 -2.99 -10.33
CA GLU A 191 -0.10 -2.61 -11.71
C GLU A 191 -0.33 -3.77 -12.68
N LEU A 192 0.03 -4.99 -12.28
CA LEU A 192 -0.22 -6.18 -13.09
C LEU A 192 -1.72 -6.46 -13.24
N ILE A 193 -2.50 -6.33 -12.17
CA ILE A 193 -3.96 -6.47 -12.22
C ILE A 193 -4.55 -5.43 -13.17
N LYS A 194 -4.13 -4.16 -13.06
CA LYS A 194 -4.61 -3.11 -13.94
C LYS A 194 -4.29 -3.42 -15.41
N ALA A 195 -3.06 -3.81 -15.71
CA ALA A 195 -2.66 -4.17 -17.07
C ALA A 195 -3.45 -5.37 -17.63
N LEU A 196 -3.83 -6.33 -16.78
CA LEU A 196 -4.70 -7.44 -17.16
C LEU A 196 -6.14 -6.98 -17.45
N MET A 197 -6.70 -6.11 -16.60
CA MET A 197 -8.06 -5.56 -16.78
C MET A 197 -8.15 -4.66 -18.01
N ASP A 198 -7.14 -3.83 -18.27
CA ASP A 198 -7.10 -2.95 -19.44
C ASP A 198 -7.07 -3.78 -20.75
N LEU A 199 -6.50 -4.98 -20.72
CA LEU A 199 -6.47 -5.90 -21.87
C LEU A 199 -7.86 -6.48 -22.23
N GLU A 200 -8.78 -6.57 -21.26
CA GLU A 200 -10.13 -7.09 -21.49
C GLU A 200 -10.97 -6.19 -22.42
N ASN A 201 -10.64 -4.89 -22.52
CA ASN A 201 -11.36 -3.89 -23.31
C ASN A 201 -10.59 -3.44 -24.57
N THR A 202 -9.88 -4.36 -25.23
CA THR A 202 -9.01 -4.08 -26.39
C THR A 202 -9.69 -4.27 -27.74
N ALA A 203 -9.01 -3.91 -28.85
CA ALA A 203 -9.56 -4.00 -30.20
C ALA A 203 -10.03 -5.43 -30.55
N SER A 204 -9.28 -6.45 -30.14
CA SER A 204 -9.65 -7.86 -30.32
C SER A 204 -10.83 -8.29 -29.45
N SER A 205 -11.25 -7.53 -28.46
CA SER A 205 -12.49 -7.81 -27.71
C SER A 205 -13.73 -7.21 -28.38
N ASP A 206 -13.54 -6.24 -29.27
CA ASP A 206 -14.60 -5.47 -29.95
C ASP A 206 -15.23 -6.30 -31.08
N ALA A 207 -16.17 -7.16 -30.71
CA ALA A 207 -16.90 -8.00 -31.67
C ALA A 207 -17.68 -7.18 -32.70
N GLY A 208 -18.28 -6.06 -32.30
CA GLY A 208 -19.10 -5.24 -33.19
C GLY A 208 -18.30 -4.57 -34.31
N VAL A 209 -17.09 -4.07 -34.02
CA VAL A 209 -16.21 -3.55 -35.09
C VAL A 209 -15.76 -4.67 -36.02
N ARG A 210 -15.41 -5.85 -35.50
CA ARG A 210 -14.99 -6.98 -36.34
C ARG A 210 -16.10 -7.50 -37.24
N GLU A 211 -17.33 -7.57 -36.73
CA GLU A 211 -18.50 -7.95 -37.52
C GLU A 211 -18.72 -6.95 -38.66
N ARG A 212 -18.65 -5.65 -38.38
CA ARG A 212 -18.75 -4.61 -39.41
C ARG A 212 -17.67 -4.70 -40.48
N ILE A 213 -16.42 -5.00 -40.09
CA ILE A 213 -15.31 -5.24 -41.03
C ILE A 213 -15.57 -6.50 -41.86
N ALA A 214 -16.05 -7.58 -41.24
CA ALA A 214 -16.34 -8.84 -41.92
C ALA A 214 -17.54 -8.72 -42.88
N SER A 215 -18.48 -7.83 -42.60
CA SER A 215 -19.65 -7.55 -43.45
C SER A 215 -19.38 -6.50 -44.54
N LEU A 216 -18.14 -6.03 -44.70
CA LEU A 216 -17.82 -5.08 -45.76
C LEU A 216 -18.10 -5.69 -47.14
N PRO A 217 -18.77 -4.96 -48.05
CA PRO A 217 -19.11 -5.46 -49.37
C PRO A 217 -17.85 -5.77 -50.20
N PRO A 218 -17.82 -6.84 -51.02
CA PRO A 218 -16.64 -7.18 -51.82
C PRO A 218 -16.26 -6.08 -52.81
N GLU A 219 -17.21 -5.25 -53.24
CA GLU A 219 -17.00 -4.11 -54.12
C GLU A 219 -16.05 -3.05 -53.53
N VAL A 220 -15.91 -2.97 -52.19
CA VAL A 220 -14.98 -2.02 -51.56
C VAL A 220 -13.52 -2.50 -51.55
N SER A 221 -13.26 -3.78 -51.83
CA SER A 221 -11.92 -4.36 -51.84
C SER A 221 -11.50 -4.91 -53.21
N GLU A 222 -12.44 -5.39 -54.02
CA GLU A 222 -12.17 -6.01 -55.32
C GLU A 222 -12.29 -5.03 -56.49
N VAL A 223 -11.15 -4.63 -57.04
CA VAL A 223 -11.05 -3.71 -58.19
C VAL A 223 -11.73 -4.26 -59.45
N SER A 224 -11.83 -5.58 -59.61
CA SER A 224 -12.51 -6.22 -60.75
C SER A 224 -14.01 -5.92 -60.83
N LEU A 225 -14.65 -5.65 -59.69
CA LEU A 225 -16.10 -5.39 -59.63
C LEU A 225 -16.45 -3.98 -60.09
N LEU A 226 -15.47 -3.08 -60.25
CA LEU A 226 -15.69 -1.73 -60.78
C LEU A 226 -16.26 -1.73 -62.20
N ALA A 227 -15.98 -2.78 -62.99
CA ALA A 227 -16.52 -2.93 -64.35
C ALA A 227 -18.05 -3.10 -64.37
N ASN A 228 -18.67 -3.47 -63.24
CA ASN A 228 -20.11 -3.72 -63.13
C ASN A 228 -20.89 -2.47 -62.68
N LEU A 229 -20.24 -1.32 -62.52
CA LEU A 229 -20.91 -0.08 -62.13
C LEU A 229 -21.78 0.45 -63.28
N ALA A 230 -23.08 0.55 -63.01
CA ALA A 230 -24.07 0.94 -64.01
C ALA A 230 -24.02 2.42 -64.37
N ASP A 231 -23.76 3.28 -63.38
CA ASP A 231 -23.83 4.73 -63.53
C ASP A 231 -22.89 5.50 -62.58
N ARG A 232 -22.79 6.81 -62.81
CA ARG A 232 -21.98 7.71 -62.00
C ARG A 232 -22.46 7.77 -60.54
N ALA A 233 -23.77 7.67 -60.31
CA ALA A 233 -24.34 7.71 -58.96
C ALA A 233 -23.91 6.49 -58.14
N ALA A 234 -23.91 5.29 -58.71
CA ALA A 234 -23.39 4.08 -58.07
C ALA A 234 -21.88 4.18 -57.79
N ALA A 235 -21.10 4.79 -58.70
CA ALA A 235 -19.68 5.02 -58.49
C ALA A 235 -19.41 6.01 -57.32
N ASP A 236 -20.19 7.09 -57.23
CA ASP A 236 -20.09 8.05 -56.13
C ASP A 236 -20.48 7.40 -54.77
N GLN A 237 -21.52 6.56 -54.74
CA GLN A 237 -21.90 5.79 -53.55
C GLN A 237 -20.82 4.78 -53.13
N LEU A 238 -20.24 4.05 -54.08
CA LEU A 238 -19.14 3.14 -53.80
C LEU A 238 -17.91 3.90 -53.29
N SER A 239 -17.61 5.08 -53.83
CA SER A 239 -16.51 5.92 -53.35
C SER A 239 -16.69 6.33 -51.89
N VAL A 240 -17.91 6.69 -51.48
CA VAL A 240 -18.22 6.97 -50.07
C VAL A 240 -18.00 5.72 -49.22
N ALA A 241 -18.55 4.56 -49.63
CA ALA A 241 -18.40 3.31 -48.90
C ALA A 241 -16.94 2.86 -48.76
N VAL A 242 -16.12 3.03 -49.80
CA VAL A 242 -14.68 2.74 -49.78
C VAL A 242 -13.96 3.64 -48.78
N ASN A 243 -14.27 4.94 -48.76
CA ASN A 243 -13.64 5.87 -47.82
C ASN A 243 -14.02 5.55 -46.37
N GLU A 244 -15.28 5.20 -46.11
CA GLU A 244 -15.75 4.77 -44.78
C GLU A 244 -15.09 3.45 -44.35
N ALA A 245 -15.00 2.46 -45.24
CA ALA A 245 -14.32 1.20 -44.99
C ALA A 245 -12.83 1.40 -44.71
N ALA A 246 -12.15 2.26 -45.48
CA ALA A 246 -10.75 2.59 -45.28
C ALA A 246 -10.50 3.26 -43.93
N ALA A 247 -11.35 4.20 -43.51
CA ALA A 247 -11.26 4.84 -42.20
C ALA A 247 -11.48 3.82 -41.06
N LEU A 248 -12.49 2.95 -41.18
CA LEU A 248 -12.77 1.90 -40.21
C LEU A 248 -11.60 0.93 -40.04
N LEU A 249 -11.00 0.49 -41.15
CA LEU A 249 -9.84 -0.40 -41.15
C LEU A 249 -8.60 0.28 -40.59
N ALA A 250 -8.36 1.55 -40.92
CA ALA A 250 -7.24 2.32 -40.38
C ALA A 250 -7.34 2.45 -38.84
N ASP A 251 -8.53 2.81 -38.33
CA ASP A 251 -8.79 2.92 -36.90
C ASP A 251 -8.63 1.57 -36.19
N TYR A 252 -9.19 0.50 -36.75
CA TYR A 252 -9.07 -0.84 -36.18
C TYR A 252 -7.62 -1.33 -36.16
N ASN A 253 -6.87 -1.15 -37.26
CA ASN A 253 -5.46 -1.53 -37.33
C ASN A 253 -4.60 -0.74 -36.34
N GLY A 254 -4.89 0.56 -36.15
CA GLY A 254 -4.22 1.39 -35.14
C GLY A 254 -4.48 0.90 -33.71
N ARG A 255 -5.75 0.61 -33.39
CA ARG A 255 -6.11 0.04 -32.08
C ARG A 255 -5.49 -1.35 -31.86
N LEU A 256 -5.46 -2.19 -32.89
CA LEU A 256 -4.86 -3.53 -32.82
C LEU A 256 -3.34 -3.45 -32.61
N GLN A 257 -2.67 -2.51 -33.28
CA GLN A 257 -1.24 -2.28 -33.08
C GLN A 257 -0.91 -1.88 -31.63
N ALA A 258 -1.70 -0.96 -31.05
CA ALA A 258 -1.56 -0.56 -29.65
C ALA A 258 -1.77 -1.76 -28.70
N GLU A 259 -2.80 -2.57 -28.94
CA GLU A 259 -3.04 -3.81 -28.18
C GLU A 259 -1.85 -4.78 -28.25
N MET A 260 -1.21 -4.92 -29.41
CA MET A 260 -0.03 -5.79 -29.57
C MET A 260 1.17 -5.29 -28.75
N GLU A 261 1.35 -3.97 -28.63
CA GLU A 261 2.37 -3.37 -27.77
C GLU A 261 2.07 -3.58 -26.29
N ASP A 262 0.82 -3.38 -25.88
CA ASP A 262 0.36 -3.63 -24.51
C ASP A 262 0.55 -5.10 -24.12
N ARG A 263 0.23 -6.04 -25.01
CA ARG A 263 0.48 -7.48 -24.80
C ARG A 263 1.96 -7.80 -24.60
N ARG A 264 2.86 -7.19 -25.36
CA ARG A 264 4.32 -7.39 -25.20
C ARG A 264 4.80 -6.86 -23.84
N ARG A 265 4.29 -5.70 -23.44
CA ARG A 265 4.58 -5.13 -22.12
C ARG A 265 4.08 -6.04 -21.01
N LEU A 266 2.83 -6.51 -21.10
CA LEU A 266 2.23 -7.43 -20.15
C LEU A 266 3.00 -8.76 -20.06
N LEU A 267 3.48 -9.29 -21.18
CA LEU A 267 4.28 -10.52 -21.18
C LEU A 267 5.57 -10.35 -20.35
N THR A 268 6.21 -9.19 -20.48
CA THR A 268 7.43 -8.86 -19.70
C THR A 268 7.08 -8.70 -18.22
N MET A 269 6.01 -7.97 -17.92
CA MET A 269 5.46 -7.82 -16.57
C MET A 269 5.17 -9.18 -15.90
N LEU A 270 4.49 -10.09 -16.59
CA LEU A 270 4.18 -11.43 -16.09
C LEU A 270 5.42 -12.27 -15.82
N ARG A 271 6.41 -12.22 -16.73
CA ARG A 271 7.67 -12.94 -16.57
C ARG A 271 8.40 -12.48 -15.31
N ASP A 272 8.56 -11.16 -15.17
CA ASP A 272 9.32 -10.57 -14.08
C ASP A 272 8.58 -10.78 -12.75
N TYR A 273 7.25 -10.65 -12.73
CA TYR A 273 6.41 -10.94 -11.56
C TYR A 273 6.50 -12.41 -11.13
N THR A 274 6.46 -13.34 -12.08
CA THR A 274 6.57 -14.78 -11.80
C THR A 274 7.93 -15.13 -11.18
N LEU A 275 9.00 -14.52 -11.68
CA LEU A 275 10.34 -14.70 -11.11
C LEU A 275 10.38 -14.23 -9.65
N ALA A 276 9.85 -13.04 -9.36
CA ALA A 276 9.80 -12.51 -8.01
C ALA A 276 8.94 -13.35 -7.06
N GLN A 277 7.79 -13.83 -7.51
CA GLN A 277 6.94 -14.72 -6.71
C GLN A 277 7.63 -16.03 -6.34
N ARG A 278 8.42 -16.61 -7.26
CA ARG A 278 9.23 -17.80 -6.96
C ARG A 278 10.29 -17.53 -5.89
N GLN A 279 10.96 -16.38 -5.95
CA GLN A 279 11.95 -15.99 -4.95
C GLN A 279 11.31 -15.76 -3.58
N LEU A 280 10.17 -15.06 -3.54
CA LEU A 280 9.40 -14.82 -2.31
C LEU A 280 8.95 -16.14 -1.68
N LEU A 281 8.46 -17.08 -2.49
CA LEU A 281 8.06 -18.41 -2.04
C LEU A 281 9.24 -19.17 -1.42
N GLN A 282 10.41 -19.15 -2.06
CA GLN A 282 11.61 -19.80 -1.54
C GLN A 282 12.02 -19.21 -0.18
N GLN A 283 11.98 -17.87 -0.04
CA GLN A 283 12.28 -17.20 1.22
C GLN A 283 11.26 -17.54 2.32
N ALA A 284 9.96 -17.59 1.97
CA ALA A 284 8.90 -17.98 2.88
C ALA A 284 9.08 -19.41 3.40
N GLN A 285 9.46 -20.34 2.52
CA GLN A 285 9.73 -21.73 2.87
C GLN A 285 10.92 -21.86 3.81
N ALA A 286 12.03 -21.19 3.53
CA ALA A 286 13.20 -21.18 4.41
C ALA A 286 12.85 -20.63 5.80
N THR A 287 12.16 -19.49 5.84
CA THR A 287 11.72 -18.85 7.09
C THR A 287 10.78 -19.77 7.89
N LEU A 288 9.89 -20.51 7.20
CA LEU A 288 8.99 -21.45 7.85
C LEU A 288 9.76 -22.60 8.52
N GLU A 289 10.78 -23.14 7.87
CA GLU A 289 11.62 -24.19 8.46
C GLU A 289 12.37 -23.66 9.71
N ASP A 290 12.89 -22.44 9.67
CA ASP A 290 13.52 -21.81 10.84
C ASP A 290 12.54 -21.70 12.03
N TYR A 291 11.30 -21.28 11.78
CA TYR A 291 10.28 -21.19 12.84
C TYR A 291 9.85 -22.56 13.37
N LYS A 292 9.82 -23.60 12.53
CA LYS A 292 9.56 -24.97 12.99
C LYS A 292 10.67 -25.46 13.93
N GLU A 293 11.93 -25.15 13.61
CA GLU A 293 13.05 -25.52 14.47
C GLU A 293 12.99 -24.78 15.81
N LYS A 294 12.68 -23.48 15.79
CA LYS A 294 12.45 -22.68 17.01
C LYS A 294 11.32 -23.23 17.85
N LEU A 295 10.19 -23.60 17.23
CA LEU A 295 9.07 -24.20 17.92
C LEU A 295 9.47 -25.51 18.63
N LYS A 296 10.29 -26.34 17.97
CA LYS A 296 10.83 -27.57 18.58
C LYS A 296 11.66 -27.25 19.83
N LYS A 297 12.57 -26.26 19.76
CA LYS A 297 13.38 -25.82 20.91
C LYS A 297 12.52 -25.32 22.07
N VAL A 298 11.52 -24.47 21.79
CA VAL A 298 10.58 -23.97 22.81
C VAL A 298 9.78 -25.11 23.45
N CYS A 299 9.36 -26.11 22.67
CA CYS A 299 8.67 -27.28 23.21
C CYS A 299 9.55 -28.09 24.16
N THR A 300 10.83 -28.27 23.84
CA THR A 300 11.81 -28.94 24.71
C THR A 300 11.99 -28.16 26.02
N VAL A 301 12.25 -26.86 25.96
CA VAL A 301 12.40 -26.01 27.16
C VAL A 301 11.13 -26.07 28.01
N ARG A 302 9.95 -26.02 27.39
CA ARG A 302 8.68 -26.15 28.12
C ARG A 302 8.57 -27.48 28.86
N SER A 303 8.98 -28.60 28.26
CA SER A 303 8.96 -29.90 28.94
C SER A 303 9.96 -29.96 30.11
N GLU A 304 11.15 -29.40 29.94
CA GLU A 304 12.18 -29.33 30.98
C GLU A 304 11.74 -28.46 32.15
N VAL A 305 11.20 -27.26 31.87
CA VAL A 305 10.66 -26.34 32.90
C VAL A 305 9.52 -27.00 33.67
N LYS A 306 8.62 -27.71 32.98
CA LYS A 306 7.52 -28.42 33.65
C LYS A 306 8.04 -29.50 34.60
N SER A 307 9.04 -30.27 34.17
CA SER A 307 9.71 -31.28 35.01
C SER A 307 10.43 -30.61 36.20
N HIS A 308 11.14 -29.51 35.96
CA HIS A 308 11.85 -28.79 37.00
C HIS A 308 10.89 -28.23 38.07
N ILE A 309 9.78 -27.61 37.66
CA ILE A 309 8.75 -27.10 38.56
C ILE A 309 8.15 -28.22 39.42
N SER A 310 7.88 -29.41 38.85
CA SER A 310 7.35 -30.52 39.65
C SER A 310 8.34 -31.06 40.69
N ASN A 311 9.63 -30.79 40.53
CA ASN A 311 10.69 -31.21 41.46
C ASN A 311 11.03 -30.12 42.48
N LEU A 312 10.49 -28.91 42.36
CA LEU A 312 10.72 -27.85 43.33
C LEU A 312 9.85 -28.06 44.57
N PRO A 313 10.41 -27.83 45.79
CA PRO A 313 9.65 -27.95 47.02
C PRO A 313 8.55 -26.88 47.07
N ASP A 314 7.35 -27.30 47.43
CA ASP A 314 6.23 -26.40 47.64
C ASP A 314 6.39 -25.68 48.99
N LEU A 315 6.84 -24.43 48.92
CA LEU A 315 7.10 -23.58 50.08
C LEU A 315 5.82 -23.30 50.90
N THR A 316 4.63 -23.56 50.35
CA THR A 316 3.36 -23.41 51.09
C THR A 316 3.10 -24.58 52.06
N GLN A 317 3.82 -25.69 51.91
CA GLN A 317 3.78 -26.83 52.84
C GLN A 317 4.82 -26.74 53.95
N LEU A 318 5.71 -25.74 53.91
CA LEU A 318 6.61 -25.47 55.02
C LEU A 318 5.81 -24.83 56.18
N PRO A 319 6.03 -25.26 57.43
CA PRO A 319 5.37 -24.66 58.58
C PRO A 319 5.71 -23.17 58.63
N ASP A 320 4.71 -22.36 58.95
CA ASP A 320 4.82 -20.90 58.98
C ASP A 320 5.86 -20.44 60.01
N VAL A 321 7.06 -20.08 59.54
CA VAL A 321 8.18 -19.66 60.39
C VAL A 321 8.04 -18.22 60.88
N THR A 322 6.95 -17.52 60.55
CA THR A 322 6.69 -16.15 61.04
C THR A 322 6.42 -16.07 62.55
N GLY A 323 6.19 -17.20 63.22
CA GLY A 323 6.02 -17.30 64.67
C GLY A 323 7.31 -17.44 65.50
N GLY A 324 8.49 -17.41 64.86
CA GLY A 324 9.78 -17.61 65.54
C GLY A 324 10.02 -19.08 65.93
N LEU A 325 11.19 -19.60 65.58
CA LEU A 325 11.60 -20.91 66.08
C LEU A 325 11.66 -20.87 67.61
N ALA A 326 11.11 -21.89 68.27
CA ALA A 326 11.27 -22.04 69.73
C ALA A 326 12.77 -21.94 70.06
N PRO A 327 13.16 -21.11 71.05
CA PRO A 327 14.57 -20.91 71.37
C PRO A 327 15.18 -22.27 71.71
N LEU A 328 16.32 -22.57 71.10
CA LEU A 328 17.06 -23.80 71.40
C LEU A 328 17.30 -23.88 72.91
N PRO A 329 17.17 -25.07 73.52
CA PRO A 329 17.41 -25.25 74.95
C PRO A 329 18.80 -24.73 75.31
N SER A 330 18.90 -24.08 76.47
CA SER A 330 20.18 -23.56 76.96
C SER A 330 21.17 -24.71 77.10
N ALA A 331 22.48 -24.45 76.92
CA ALA A 331 23.49 -25.45 77.18
C ALA A 331 23.40 -26.04 78.61
N GLY A 332 22.83 -25.30 79.57
CA GLY A 332 22.52 -25.80 80.92
C GLY A 332 21.34 -26.78 80.98
N ASP A 333 20.37 -26.69 80.07
CA ASP A 333 19.20 -27.58 80.01
C ASP A 333 19.56 -28.96 79.42
N LEU A 334 20.67 -29.05 78.67
CA LEU A 334 21.18 -30.32 78.12
C LEU A 334 21.85 -31.22 79.18
N PHE A 335 22.22 -30.66 80.33
CA PHE A 335 22.95 -31.37 81.38
C PHE A 335 22.18 -31.48 82.72
N SER A 336 20.91 -31.07 82.78
CA SER A 336 20.08 -31.11 83.99
C SER A 336 19.27 -32.39 84.19
N MET A 337 19.46 -33.42 83.35
CA MET A 337 18.90 -34.75 83.59
C MET A 337 19.76 -35.49 84.62
N HIS A 338 19.41 -35.32 85.90
CA HIS A 338 19.71 -36.27 86.99
C HIS A 338 18.40 -36.75 87.61
#